data_AF-A0AAV7AQ06-F1
#
_entry.id   AF-A0AAV7AQ06-F1
#
_cell.length_a   1.000
_cell.length_b   1.000
_cell.length_c   1.000
_cell.angle_alpha   90.00
_cell.angle_beta   90.00
_cell.angle_gamma   90.00
#
_symmetry.space_group_name_H-M   'P 1'
#
loop_
_entity.id
_entity.type
_entity.pdbx_description
1 polymer ?
#
loop_
_entity_poly.entity_id
_entity_poly.type
_entity_poly.pdbx_seq_one_letter_code
_entity_poly.pdbx_strand_id
1 'polypeptide(L)'
;MSRMDEPQDKFHFVTIIFLILGLGTLLPWNFFITAIPYFHYQLSGNNATLPNNGTAPQRDEFNFNNWMTLLAQLPLLLCTLLNSFIYQWIPERVRIAGSMTAILSLFIFTAVLVKVNMSPQRFFDLTMATIWFINAFCAILQGSLFGLLTLFPQRYSSMFLSGQGMAGTFAALAMLLSMSSGADHGTTALGYFITPCVGTFISIVCYFLLYRVDFAKHYLSKSTANSAKTYELETKTELLHQGEENGDAAGQKKAVLLLKEAEAGGVGEEKQTVSVCTVLRKIWVMALTIVITFGVTLSVFPAITAGVATSVDSEGWSECHFFHLIPSFSFVIYH
;
A
#
# COMPACT_ATOMS: atom_id res chain seq x y z
N MET A 1 -29.76 21.80 3.20
CA MET A 1 -30.05 20.44 2.72
C MET A 1 -30.05 19.50 3.91
N SER A 2 -31.20 18.89 4.20
CA SER A 2 -31.43 18.00 5.34
C SER A 2 -30.60 16.71 5.23
N ARG A 3 -30.28 16.11 6.38
CA ARG A 3 -29.61 14.80 6.57
C ARG A 3 -30.30 13.58 5.91
N MET A 4 -31.30 13.79 5.04
CA MET A 4 -32.23 12.76 4.55
C MET A 4 -31.89 12.14 3.19
N ASP A 5 -30.89 12.64 2.46
CA ASP A 5 -30.54 12.14 1.11
C ASP A 5 -29.13 11.53 1.00
N GLU A 6 -28.49 11.17 2.12
CA GLU A 6 -27.24 10.41 2.07
C GLU A 6 -27.58 8.91 2.04
N PRO A 7 -27.25 8.18 0.95
CA PRO A 7 -27.53 6.75 0.89
C PRO A 7 -26.85 6.08 2.09
N GLN A 8 -27.55 5.17 2.76
CA GLN A 8 -26.94 4.40 3.84
C GLN A 8 -26.12 3.24 3.25
N ASP A 9 -24.96 2.96 3.85
CA ASP A 9 -24.13 1.78 3.55
C ASP A 9 -24.85 0.53 4.08
N LYS A 10 -25.79 0.02 3.30
CA LYS A 10 -26.59 -1.16 3.64
C LYS A 10 -25.66 -2.35 3.90
N PHE A 11 -25.83 -3.00 5.04
CA PHE A 11 -25.03 -4.15 5.49
C PHE A 11 -23.53 -3.89 5.70
N HIS A 12 -23.09 -2.62 5.83
CA HIS A 12 -21.67 -2.27 5.98
C HIS A 12 -20.79 -2.81 4.84
N PHE A 13 -21.35 -2.97 3.64
CA PHE A 13 -20.67 -3.61 2.53
C PHE A 13 -19.45 -2.82 2.06
N VAL A 14 -19.55 -1.49 2.00
CA VAL A 14 -18.41 -0.62 1.63
C VAL A 14 -17.32 -0.67 2.71
N THR A 15 -17.72 -0.79 3.98
CA THR A 15 -16.78 -0.99 5.09
C THR A 15 -15.97 -2.28 4.92
N ILE A 16 -16.63 -3.39 4.59
CA ILE A 16 -15.98 -4.68 4.35
C ILE A 16 -15.05 -4.58 3.13
N ILE A 17 -15.45 -3.88 2.06
CA ILE A 17 -14.59 -3.66 0.90
C ILE A 17 -13.30 -2.93 1.32
N PHE A 18 -13.38 -1.82 2.04
CA PHE A 18 -12.18 -1.08 2.46
C PHE A 18 -11.28 -1.90 3.41
N LEU A 19 -11.87 -2.72 4.27
CA LEU A 19 -11.15 -3.69 5.10
C LEU A 19 -10.35 -4.68 4.25
N ILE A 20 -10.98 -5.29 3.23
CA ILE A 20 -10.33 -6.25 2.32
C ILE A 20 -9.30 -5.57 1.42
N LEU A 21 -9.54 -4.34 1.00
CA LEU A 21 -8.57 -3.54 0.24
C LEU A 21 -7.32 -3.28 1.09
N GLY A 22 -7.50 -2.87 2.36
CA GLY A 22 -6.40 -2.67 3.30
C GLY A 22 -5.60 -3.95 3.50
N LEU A 23 -6.29 -5.05 3.77
CA LEU A 23 -5.68 -6.38 3.91
C LEU A 23 -4.85 -6.75 2.68
N GLY A 24 -5.40 -6.62 1.47
CA GLY A 24 -4.69 -6.94 0.23
C GLY A 24 -3.47 -6.08 -0.09
N THR A 25 -3.36 -4.88 0.51
CA THR A 25 -2.19 -4.02 0.28
C THR A 25 -0.93 -4.48 1.02
N LEU A 26 -1.07 -5.10 2.20
CA LEU A 26 0.07 -5.55 3.01
C LEU A 26 0.23 -7.06 3.07
N LEU A 27 -0.80 -7.83 2.71
CA LEU A 27 -0.73 -9.29 2.75
C LEU A 27 0.42 -9.86 1.92
N PRO A 28 0.71 -9.37 0.70
CA PRO A 28 1.85 -9.88 -0.06
C PRO A 28 3.19 -9.63 0.63
N TRP A 29 3.43 -8.41 1.12
CA TRP A 29 4.67 -8.07 1.82
C TRP A 29 4.85 -8.87 3.12
N ASN A 30 3.79 -9.02 3.92
CA ASN A 30 3.86 -9.75 5.17
C ASN A 30 4.18 -11.23 4.96
N PHE A 31 3.54 -11.88 3.99
CA PHE A 31 3.85 -13.27 3.65
C PHE A 31 5.24 -13.43 3.01
N PHE A 32 5.72 -12.43 2.29
CA PHE A 32 7.09 -12.41 1.76
C PHE A 32 8.13 -12.39 2.89
N ILE A 33 7.93 -11.57 3.93
CA ILE A 33 8.75 -11.56 5.14
C ILE A 33 8.69 -12.93 5.84
N THR A 34 7.50 -13.52 5.97
CA THR A 34 7.33 -14.86 6.55
C THR A 34 8.12 -15.93 5.78
N ALA A 35 8.32 -15.74 4.47
CA ALA A 35 9.09 -16.65 3.63
C ALA A 35 10.62 -16.40 3.64
N ILE A 36 11.15 -15.44 4.42
CA ILE A 36 12.60 -15.17 4.53
C ILE A 36 13.45 -16.44 4.78
N PRO A 37 13.08 -17.35 5.71
CA PRO A 37 13.86 -18.58 5.93
C PRO A 37 13.98 -19.44 4.67
N TYR A 38 12.95 -19.46 3.83
CA TYR A 38 12.97 -20.18 2.55
C TYR A 38 13.95 -19.55 1.56
N PHE A 39 14.01 -18.22 1.46
CA PHE A 39 14.97 -17.53 0.61
C PHE A 39 16.42 -17.81 1.04
N HIS A 40 16.69 -17.81 2.35
CA HIS A 40 18.02 -18.16 2.89
C HIS A 40 18.42 -19.60 2.55
N TYR A 41 17.48 -20.55 2.67
CA TYR A 41 17.71 -21.95 2.29
C TYR A 41 18.09 -22.08 0.80
N GLN A 42 17.33 -21.42 -0.07
CA GLN A 42 17.57 -21.44 -1.53
C GLN A 42 18.91 -20.77 -1.90
N LEU A 43 19.27 -19.66 -1.24
CA LEU A 43 20.53 -18.95 -1.46
C LEU A 43 21.76 -19.72 -0.94
N SER A 44 21.57 -20.59 0.06
CA SER A 44 22.63 -21.48 0.57
C SER A 44 22.91 -22.67 -0.36
N GLY A 45 22.28 -22.72 -1.54
CA GLY A 45 22.58 -23.68 -2.60
C GLY A 45 22.09 -25.11 -2.35
N ASN A 46 21.01 -25.28 -1.58
CA ASN A 46 20.42 -26.58 -1.21
C ASN A 46 21.39 -27.57 -0.50
N ASN A 47 22.60 -27.13 -0.14
CA ASN A 47 23.63 -27.95 0.51
C ASN A 47 23.72 -27.72 2.02
N ALA A 48 22.89 -26.82 2.57
CA ALA A 48 22.79 -26.62 4.00
C ALA A 48 21.93 -27.72 4.61
N THR A 49 22.57 -28.75 5.16
CA THR A 49 22.02 -29.44 6.34
C THR A 49 21.68 -28.37 7.36
N LEU A 50 20.40 -28.25 7.74
CA LEU A 50 19.97 -27.44 8.88
C LEU A 50 20.92 -27.72 10.05
N PRO A 51 21.51 -26.70 10.69
CA PRO A 51 22.48 -26.93 11.73
C PRO A 51 21.78 -27.59 12.93
N ASN A 52 22.02 -28.89 13.12
CA ASN A 52 21.71 -29.60 14.37
C ASN A 52 22.64 -29.19 15.53
N ASN A 53 23.41 -28.10 15.39
CA ASN A 53 24.26 -27.60 16.47
C ASN A 53 24.53 -26.10 16.24
N GLY A 54 24.00 -25.26 17.13
CA GLY A 54 24.01 -23.80 17.03
C GLY A 54 25.37 -23.13 17.25
N THR A 55 26.40 -23.46 16.47
CA THR A 55 27.75 -22.87 16.63
C THR A 55 28.43 -22.38 15.36
N ALA A 56 27.78 -22.37 14.20
CA ALA A 56 28.31 -21.71 13.01
C ALA A 56 27.41 -20.52 12.59
N PRO A 57 27.92 -19.27 12.57
CA PRO A 57 27.15 -18.16 12.00
C PRO A 57 26.92 -18.47 10.52
N GLN A 58 25.65 -18.63 10.14
CA GLN A 58 25.24 -18.73 8.75
C GLN A 58 25.80 -17.50 8.03
N ARG A 59 26.81 -17.68 7.16
CA ARG A 59 27.37 -16.58 6.38
C ARG A 59 26.27 -16.11 5.42
N ASP A 60 25.64 -14.99 5.75
CA ASP A 60 24.80 -14.24 4.82
C ASP A 60 25.72 -13.55 3.78
N GLU A 61 26.31 -14.36 2.87
CA GLU A 61 27.21 -13.86 1.81
C GLU A 61 26.54 -12.78 0.95
N PHE A 62 25.21 -12.80 0.88
CA PHE A 62 24.40 -11.90 0.08
C PHE A 62 23.87 -10.68 0.85
N ASN A 63 24.03 -10.62 2.17
CA ASN A 63 23.39 -9.62 3.02
C ASN A 63 21.88 -9.47 2.69
N PHE A 64 21.20 -10.60 2.51
CA PHE A 64 19.85 -10.66 1.92
C PHE A 64 18.85 -9.79 2.65
N ASN A 65 18.85 -9.83 3.98
CA ASN A 65 17.92 -9.05 4.81
C ASN A 65 18.15 -7.53 4.66
N ASN A 66 19.41 -7.11 4.53
CA ASN A 66 19.77 -5.70 4.37
C ASN A 66 19.32 -5.18 2.99
N TRP A 67 19.63 -5.93 1.93
CA TRP A 67 19.21 -5.57 0.58
C TRP A 67 17.70 -5.61 0.40
N MET A 68 17.02 -6.63 0.94
CA MET A 68 15.55 -6.69 0.94
C MET A 68 14.97 -5.43 1.57
N THR A 69 15.44 -5.06 2.77
CA THR A 69 14.91 -3.90 3.51
C THR A 69 15.15 -2.61 2.74
N LEU A 70 16.36 -2.42 2.21
CA LEU A 70 16.71 -1.25 1.42
C LEU A 70 15.85 -1.15 0.15
N LEU A 71 15.73 -2.23 -0.60
CA LEU A 71 14.97 -2.27 -1.85
C LEU A 71 13.46 -2.27 -1.64
N ALA A 72 12.97 -2.57 -0.45
CA ALA A 72 11.57 -2.37 -0.09
C ALA A 72 11.30 -0.89 0.26
N GLN A 73 12.17 -0.28 1.07
CA GLN A 73 11.92 1.07 1.60
C GLN A 73 12.24 2.18 0.60
N LEU A 74 13.28 2.00 -0.23
CA LEU A 74 13.76 3.05 -1.13
C LEU A 74 12.76 3.38 -2.25
N PRO A 75 12.14 2.40 -2.96
CA PRO A 75 11.08 2.68 -3.91
C PRO A 75 9.84 3.27 -3.25
N LEU A 76 9.50 2.79 -2.05
CA LEU A 76 8.38 3.32 -1.30
C LEU A 76 8.56 4.81 -1.05
N LEU A 77 9.75 5.22 -0.58
CA LEU A 77 10.10 6.62 -0.35
C LEU A 77 10.12 7.42 -1.67
N LEU A 78 10.83 6.93 -2.68
CA LEU A 78 10.95 7.62 -3.97
C LEU A 78 9.57 7.82 -4.62
N CYS A 79 8.78 6.76 -4.77
CA CYS A 79 7.46 6.84 -5.40
C CYS A 79 6.47 7.67 -4.57
N THR A 80 6.60 7.70 -3.23
CA THR A 80 5.78 8.58 -2.38
C THR A 80 6.18 10.05 -2.52
N LEU A 81 7.45 10.36 -2.75
CA LEU A 81 7.93 11.72 -3.04
C LEU A 81 7.58 12.16 -4.46
N LEU A 82 7.76 11.28 -5.45
CA LEU A 82 7.41 11.51 -6.85
C LEU A 82 5.89 11.52 -7.10
N ASN A 83 5.10 11.13 -6.10
CA ASN A 83 3.65 10.98 -6.21
C ASN A 83 3.00 12.26 -6.75
N SER A 84 3.48 13.45 -6.35
CA SER A 84 2.98 14.75 -6.85
C SER A 84 3.03 14.91 -8.37
N PHE A 85 4.01 14.30 -9.05
CA PHE A 85 4.13 14.37 -10.51
C PHE A 85 3.29 13.29 -11.20
N ILE A 86 3.23 12.07 -10.65
CA ILE A 86 2.51 10.94 -11.26
C ILE A 86 0.98 11.10 -11.16
N TYR A 87 0.46 11.74 -10.09
CA TYR A 87 -0.99 11.95 -9.88
C TYR A 87 -1.65 12.82 -10.95
N GLN A 88 -0.90 13.70 -11.61
CA GLN A 88 -1.48 14.65 -12.54
C GLN A 88 -1.86 13.99 -13.87
N TRP A 89 -1.07 13.00 -14.30
CA TRP A 89 -1.12 12.44 -15.66
C TRP A 89 -1.93 11.15 -15.76
N ILE A 90 -2.06 10.39 -14.68
CA ILE A 90 -2.71 9.07 -14.71
C ILE A 90 -3.99 9.10 -13.87
N PRO A 91 -5.16 8.74 -14.42
CA PRO A 91 -6.41 8.67 -13.68
C PRO A 91 -6.30 7.74 -12.46
N GLU A 92 -6.94 8.13 -11.35
CA GLU A 92 -6.91 7.37 -10.10
C GLU A 92 -7.32 5.91 -10.27
N ARG A 93 -8.34 5.64 -11.10
CA ARG A 93 -8.81 4.28 -11.38
C ARG A 93 -7.76 3.40 -12.04
N VAL A 94 -7.04 3.96 -13.01
CA VAL A 94 -5.97 3.27 -13.73
C VAL A 94 -4.79 3.03 -12.79
N ARG A 95 -4.46 4.01 -11.94
CA ARG A 95 -3.40 3.87 -10.93
C ARG A 95 -3.71 2.73 -9.96
N ILE A 96 -4.91 2.67 -9.37
CA ILE A 96 -5.27 1.63 -8.40
C ILE A 96 -5.34 0.25 -9.07
N ALA A 97 -6.16 0.09 -10.10
CA ALA A 97 -6.34 -1.20 -10.78
C ALA A 97 -5.05 -1.71 -11.43
N GLY A 98 -4.30 -0.81 -12.08
CA GLY A 98 -3.02 -1.13 -12.69
C GLY A 98 -1.98 -1.58 -11.67
N SER A 99 -1.86 -0.87 -10.54
CA SER A 99 -0.92 -1.25 -9.48
C SER A 99 -1.27 -2.60 -8.87
N MET A 100 -2.55 -2.86 -8.56
CA MET A 100 -2.97 -4.16 -8.03
C MET A 100 -2.70 -5.30 -9.01
N THR A 101 -2.96 -5.09 -10.30
CA THR A 101 -2.71 -6.09 -11.35
C THR A 101 -1.21 -6.36 -11.53
N ALA A 102 -0.38 -5.31 -11.48
CA ALA A 102 1.07 -5.43 -11.54
C ALA A 102 1.63 -6.17 -10.32
N ILE A 103 1.18 -5.84 -9.10
CA ILE A 103 1.56 -6.53 -7.87
C ILE A 103 1.20 -8.01 -7.95
N LEU A 104 -0.03 -8.35 -8.36
CA LEU A 104 -0.46 -9.75 -8.53
C LEU A 104 0.44 -10.49 -9.53
N SER A 105 0.73 -9.86 -10.68
CA SER A 105 1.57 -10.46 -11.73
C SER A 105 3.00 -10.71 -11.23
N LEU A 106 3.59 -9.74 -10.51
CA LEU A 106 4.92 -9.87 -9.92
C LEU A 106 4.96 -10.92 -8.80
N PHE A 107 3.89 -11.05 -8.01
CA PHE A 107 3.80 -12.10 -6.98
C PHE A 107 3.66 -13.50 -7.59
N ILE A 108 2.85 -13.65 -8.64
CA ILE A 108 2.78 -14.90 -9.41
C ILE A 108 4.15 -15.24 -10.00
N PHE A 109 4.84 -14.24 -10.57
CA PHE A 109 6.19 -14.42 -11.06
C PHE A 109 7.15 -14.88 -9.95
N THR A 110 7.11 -14.27 -8.77
CA THR A 110 7.90 -14.70 -7.60
C THR A 110 7.54 -16.13 -7.17
N ALA A 111 6.25 -16.51 -7.17
CA ALA A 111 5.82 -17.87 -6.85
C ALA A 111 6.37 -18.91 -7.83
N VAL A 112 6.45 -18.57 -9.12
CA VAL A 112 7.08 -19.40 -10.15
C VAL A 112 8.59 -19.43 -9.98
N LEU A 113 9.22 -18.27 -9.76
CA LEU A 113 10.68 -18.13 -9.55
C LEU A 113 11.18 -19.05 -8.45
N VAL A 114 10.44 -19.12 -7.34
CA VAL A 114 10.70 -19.97 -6.18
C VAL A 114 10.72 -21.47 -6.52
N LYS A 115 10.02 -21.91 -7.58
CA LYS A 115 10.04 -23.31 -8.03
C LYS A 115 11.10 -23.62 -9.08
N VAL A 116 11.71 -22.60 -9.68
CA VAL A 116 12.70 -22.80 -10.75
C VAL A 116 14.08 -22.99 -10.16
N ASN A 117 14.68 -24.15 -10.43
CA ASN A 117 16.07 -24.41 -10.06
C ASN A 117 17.01 -23.49 -10.85
N MET A 118 17.65 -22.57 -10.14
CA MET A 118 18.62 -21.62 -10.71
C MET A 118 19.81 -21.42 -9.75
N SER A 119 20.88 -20.80 -10.23
CA SER A 119 22.04 -20.51 -9.38
C SER A 119 21.69 -19.46 -8.31
N PRO A 120 22.28 -19.54 -7.09
CA PRO A 120 21.99 -18.62 -5.99
C PRO A 120 22.08 -17.14 -6.36
N GLN A 121 23.12 -16.75 -7.11
CA GLN A 121 23.28 -15.37 -7.58
C GLN A 121 22.11 -14.89 -8.44
N ARG A 122 21.65 -15.71 -9.40
CA ARG A 122 20.55 -15.32 -10.30
C ARG A 122 19.23 -15.25 -9.55
N PHE A 123 19.03 -16.16 -8.59
CA PHE A 123 17.87 -16.14 -7.71
C PHE A 123 17.86 -14.88 -6.85
N PHE A 124 19.00 -14.51 -6.28
CA PHE A 124 19.17 -13.27 -5.52
C PHE A 124 18.81 -12.05 -6.37
N ASP A 125 19.46 -11.87 -7.52
CA ASP A 125 19.29 -10.69 -8.38
C ASP A 125 17.83 -10.53 -8.84
N LEU A 126 17.18 -11.62 -9.26
CA LEU A 126 15.78 -11.62 -9.68
C LEU A 126 14.81 -11.35 -8.53
N THR A 127 15.07 -11.93 -7.35
CA THR A 127 14.25 -11.68 -6.15
C THR A 127 14.37 -10.23 -5.69
N MET A 128 15.56 -9.65 -5.73
CA MET A 128 15.78 -8.24 -5.37
C MET A 128 15.10 -7.30 -6.37
N ALA A 129 15.16 -7.61 -7.66
CA ALA A 129 14.44 -6.85 -8.67
C ALA A 129 12.91 -6.90 -8.48
N THR A 130 12.34 -8.07 -8.17
CA THR A 130 10.89 -8.18 -7.93
C THR A 130 10.46 -7.42 -6.67
N ILE A 131 11.23 -7.50 -5.58
CA ILE A 131 10.98 -6.72 -4.35
C ILE A 131 10.90 -5.22 -4.67
N TRP A 132 11.86 -4.71 -5.45
CA TRP A 132 11.88 -3.31 -5.84
C TRP A 132 10.60 -2.87 -6.57
N PHE A 133 10.22 -3.62 -7.60
CA PHE A 133 9.03 -3.29 -8.40
C PHE A 133 7.73 -3.46 -7.59
N ILE A 134 7.61 -4.52 -6.79
CA ILE A 134 6.46 -4.73 -5.91
C ILE A 134 6.28 -3.52 -4.99
N ASN A 135 7.35 -3.07 -4.33
CA ASN A 135 7.28 -1.94 -3.41
C ASN A 135 7.01 -0.61 -4.11
N ALA A 136 7.52 -0.41 -5.33
CA ALA A 136 7.17 0.76 -6.15
C ALA A 136 5.66 0.81 -6.47
N PHE A 137 5.07 -0.30 -6.91
CA PHE A 137 3.63 -0.37 -7.18
C PHE A 137 2.80 -0.29 -5.89
N CYS A 138 3.27 -0.85 -4.77
CA CYS A 138 2.64 -0.68 -3.47
C CYS A 138 2.60 0.79 -3.05
N ALA A 139 3.65 1.57 -3.29
CA ALA A 139 3.67 3.00 -3.00
C ALA A 139 2.57 3.76 -3.78
N ILE A 140 2.46 3.46 -5.07
CA ILE A 140 1.44 4.05 -5.96
C ILE A 140 0.04 3.62 -5.49
N LEU A 141 -0.14 2.34 -5.17
CA LEU A 141 -1.40 1.78 -4.71
C LEU A 141 -1.86 2.40 -3.39
N GLN A 142 -1.00 2.40 -2.36
CA GLN A 142 -1.31 2.95 -1.04
C GLN A 142 -1.59 4.44 -1.12
N GLY A 143 -0.75 5.20 -1.84
CA GLY A 143 -1.00 6.63 -2.05
C GLY A 143 -2.36 6.88 -2.72
N SER A 144 -2.68 6.10 -3.76
CA SER A 144 -3.96 6.23 -4.47
C SER A 144 -5.16 5.89 -3.59
N LEU A 145 -5.07 4.81 -2.80
CA LEU A 145 -6.14 4.38 -1.92
C LEU A 145 -6.35 5.36 -0.76
N PHE A 146 -5.28 5.91 -0.20
CA PHE A 146 -5.41 7.00 0.77
C PHE A 146 -6.03 8.26 0.15
N GLY A 147 -5.69 8.58 -1.10
CA GLY A 147 -6.39 9.61 -1.88
C GLY A 147 -7.90 9.33 -2.00
N LEU A 148 -8.26 8.12 -2.42
CA LEU A 148 -9.66 7.67 -2.54
C LEU A 148 -10.41 7.75 -1.20
N LEU A 149 -9.77 7.32 -0.10
CA LEU A 149 -10.35 7.32 1.24
C LEU A 149 -10.73 8.71 1.74
N THR A 150 -10.04 9.77 1.29
CA THR A 150 -10.40 11.15 1.66
C THR A 150 -11.77 11.59 1.13
N LEU A 151 -12.32 10.88 0.13
CA LEU A 151 -13.65 11.15 -0.41
C LEU A 151 -14.77 10.57 0.46
N PHE A 152 -14.44 9.65 1.37
CA PHE A 152 -15.38 8.95 2.23
C PHE A 152 -15.29 9.46 3.68
N PRO A 153 -16.34 9.22 4.51
CA PRO A 153 -16.27 9.51 5.93
C PRO A 153 -15.08 8.81 6.63
N GLN A 154 -14.48 9.48 7.62
CA GLN A 154 -13.23 9.04 8.28
C GLN A 154 -13.25 7.58 8.79
N ARG A 155 -14.42 7.03 9.14
CA ARG A 155 -14.58 5.63 9.56
C ARG A 155 -14.00 4.62 8.56
N TYR A 156 -14.05 4.92 7.26
CA TYR A 156 -13.57 4.01 6.22
C TYR A 156 -12.05 3.94 6.18
N SER A 157 -11.37 5.06 6.48
CA SER A 157 -9.91 5.09 6.65
C SER A 157 -9.48 4.18 7.80
N SER A 158 -10.16 4.26 8.95
CA SER A 158 -9.87 3.38 10.09
C SER A 158 -10.06 1.90 9.74
N MET A 159 -11.10 1.55 8.98
CA MET A 159 -11.33 0.17 8.54
C MET A 159 -10.29 -0.32 7.54
N PHE A 160 -9.82 0.56 6.65
CA PHE A 160 -8.71 0.25 5.76
C PHE A 160 -7.40 -0.02 6.54
N LEU A 161 -7.05 0.84 7.50
CA LEU A 161 -5.89 0.65 8.38
C LEU A 161 -6.02 -0.65 9.21
N SER A 162 -7.22 -0.94 9.72
CA SER A 162 -7.47 -2.20 10.43
C SER A 162 -7.21 -3.42 9.54
N GLY A 163 -7.62 -3.36 8.27
CA GLY A 163 -7.30 -4.37 7.26
C GLY A 163 -5.81 -4.61 7.10
N GLN A 164 -5.02 -3.52 7.04
CA GLN A 164 -3.56 -3.58 6.98
C GLN A 164 -2.95 -4.28 8.21
N GLY A 165 -3.44 -3.98 9.41
CA GLY A 165 -3.04 -4.67 10.64
C GLY A 165 -3.34 -6.17 10.60
N MET A 166 -4.55 -6.55 10.17
CA MET A 166 -4.96 -7.96 10.08
C MET A 166 -4.10 -8.77 9.11
N ALA A 167 -3.57 -8.16 8.04
CA ALA A 167 -2.67 -8.85 7.13
C ALA A 167 -1.45 -9.45 7.84
N GLY A 168 -0.93 -8.76 8.88
CA GLY A 168 0.16 -9.26 9.72
C GLY A 168 -0.27 -10.46 10.55
N THR A 169 -1.47 -10.39 11.14
CA THR A 169 -2.08 -11.50 11.89
C THR A 169 -2.27 -12.74 11.02
N PHE A 170 -2.76 -12.58 9.78
CA PHE A 170 -2.92 -13.70 8.85
C PHE A 170 -1.59 -14.34 8.46
N ALA A 171 -0.55 -13.54 8.21
CA ALA A 171 0.79 -14.06 7.92
C ALA A 171 1.38 -14.82 9.12
N ALA A 172 1.21 -14.29 10.33
CA ALA A 172 1.64 -14.94 11.57
C ALA A 172 0.91 -16.26 11.83
N LEU A 173 -0.42 -16.27 11.65
CA LEU A 173 -1.22 -17.50 11.78
C LEU A 173 -0.80 -18.54 10.74
N ALA A 174 -0.59 -18.13 9.49
CA ALA A 174 -0.09 -19.02 8.45
C ALA A 174 1.27 -19.62 8.82
N MET A 175 2.16 -18.82 9.41
CA MET A 175 3.46 -19.28 9.89
C MET A 175 3.34 -20.32 11.01
N LEU A 176 2.54 -20.06 12.04
CA LEU A 176 2.32 -20.97 13.15
C LEU A 176 1.70 -22.30 12.68
N LEU A 177 0.69 -22.21 11.79
CA LEU A 177 0.05 -23.39 11.21
C LEU A 177 1.04 -24.23 10.40
N SER A 178 1.87 -23.58 9.59
CA SER A 178 2.96 -24.24 8.86
C SER A 178 3.89 -25.03 9.79
N MET A 179 4.39 -24.39 10.85
CA MET A 179 5.31 -25.01 11.80
C MET A 179 4.66 -26.20 12.52
N SER A 180 3.36 -26.08 12.86
CA SER A 180 2.61 -27.15 13.52
C SER A 180 2.28 -28.33 12.61
N SER A 181 2.20 -28.14 11.29
CA SER A 181 1.72 -29.16 10.35
C SER A 181 2.74 -30.25 10.01
N GLY A 182 4.04 -30.02 10.29
CA GLY A 182 5.11 -30.93 9.87
C GLY A 182 5.21 -31.14 8.35
N ALA A 183 4.57 -30.27 7.55
CA ALA A 183 4.55 -30.39 6.10
C ALA A 183 5.92 -30.09 5.47
N ASP A 184 6.21 -30.77 4.35
CA ASP A 184 7.44 -30.59 3.60
C ASP A 184 7.67 -29.12 3.23
N HIS A 185 8.92 -28.65 3.37
CA HIS A 185 9.31 -27.25 3.23
C HIS A 185 8.88 -26.64 1.89
N GLY A 186 8.87 -27.44 0.81
CA GLY A 186 8.46 -26.99 -0.52
C GLY A 186 6.94 -26.83 -0.71
N THR A 187 6.12 -27.50 0.10
CA THR A 187 4.64 -27.40 0.06
C THR A 187 4.16 -26.23 0.90
N THR A 188 4.80 -26.04 2.05
CA THR A 188 4.63 -24.89 2.94
C THR A 188 5.01 -23.58 2.27
N ALA A 189 6.16 -23.53 1.57
CA ALA A 189 6.60 -22.34 0.85
C ALA A 189 5.61 -21.92 -0.24
N LEU A 190 4.99 -22.88 -0.95
CA LEU A 190 3.93 -22.58 -1.92
C LEU A 190 2.73 -21.90 -1.28
N GLY A 191 2.31 -22.36 -0.09
CA GLY A 191 1.24 -21.73 0.66
C GLY A 191 1.50 -20.24 0.92
N TYR A 192 2.76 -19.89 1.21
CA TYR A 192 3.14 -18.50 1.45
C TYR A 192 3.10 -17.60 0.22
N PHE A 193 3.33 -18.11 -0.98
CA PHE A 193 3.28 -17.30 -2.20
C PHE A 193 1.91 -17.31 -2.89
N ILE A 194 1.14 -18.40 -2.75
CA ILE A 194 -0.20 -18.51 -3.33
C ILE A 194 -1.24 -17.74 -2.52
N THR A 195 -1.15 -17.74 -1.18
CA THR A 195 -2.12 -17.03 -0.32
C THR A 195 -2.19 -15.53 -0.64
N PRO A 196 -1.07 -14.81 -0.82
CA PRO A 196 -1.04 -13.45 -1.37
C PRO A 196 -1.71 -13.28 -2.72
N CYS A 197 -1.47 -14.20 -3.66
CA CYS A 197 -2.07 -14.10 -4.98
C CYS A 197 -3.60 -14.15 -4.89
N VAL A 198 -4.14 -15.07 -4.09
CA VAL A 198 -5.58 -15.18 -3.85
C VAL A 198 -6.12 -13.93 -3.13
N GLY A 199 -5.44 -13.48 -2.08
CA GLY A 199 -5.82 -12.27 -1.32
C GLY A 199 -5.86 -11.03 -2.20
N THR A 200 -4.81 -10.78 -2.99
CA THR A 200 -4.74 -9.65 -3.92
C THR A 200 -5.79 -9.77 -5.03
N PHE A 201 -6.05 -10.96 -5.55
CA PHE A 201 -7.13 -11.17 -6.53
C PHE A 201 -8.50 -10.81 -5.95
N ILE A 202 -8.80 -11.24 -4.72
CA ILE A 202 -10.03 -10.87 -4.02
C ILE A 202 -10.09 -9.34 -3.86
N SER A 203 -9.00 -8.69 -3.47
CA SER A 203 -8.95 -7.22 -3.37
C SER A 203 -9.21 -6.51 -4.69
N ILE A 204 -8.74 -7.05 -5.83
CA ILE A 204 -9.05 -6.52 -7.16
C ILE A 204 -10.56 -6.62 -7.43
N VAL A 205 -11.18 -7.77 -7.15
CA VAL A 205 -12.63 -7.94 -7.30
C VAL A 205 -13.39 -6.96 -6.40
N CYS A 206 -13.01 -6.82 -5.14
CA CYS A 206 -13.58 -5.86 -4.20
C CYS A 206 -13.45 -4.40 -4.69
N TYR A 207 -12.32 -4.05 -5.30
CA TYR A 207 -12.12 -2.73 -5.90
C TYR A 207 -13.12 -2.47 -7.05
N PHE A 208 -13.33 -3.43 -7.95
CA PHE A 208 -14.32 -3.29 -9.01
C PHE A 208 -15.76 -3.25 -8.48
N LEU A 209 -16.06 -4.04 -7.45
CA LEU A 209 -17.34 -4.01 -6.75
C LEU A 209 -17.61 -2.64 -6.12
N LEU A 210 -16.59 -1.97 -5.57
CA LEU A 210 -16.71 -0.63 -5.00
C LEU A 210 -17.35 0.36 -5.99
N TYR A 211 -16.91 0.37 -7.26
CA TYR A 211 -17.47 1.26 -8.28
C TYR A 211 -18.86 0.86 -8.78
N ARG A 212 -19.33 -0.34 -8.44
CA ARG A 212 -20.68 -0.81 -8.79
C ARG A 212 -21.71 -0.43 -7.72
N VAL A 213 -21.31 -0.22 -6.47
CA VAL A 213 -22.19 0.09 -5.34
C VAL A 213 -22.66 1.54 -5.37
N ASP A 214 -23.97 1.76 -5.24
CA ASP A 214 -24.58 3.10 -5.38
C ASP A 214 -24.17 4.08 -4.27
N PHE A 215 -23.93 3.58 -3.05
CA PHE A 215 -23.36 4.37 -1.96
C PHE A 215 -22.00 4.98 -2.36
N ALA A 216 -21.10 4.15 -2.89
CA ALA A 216 -19.78 4.60 -3.31
C ALA A 216 -19.86 5.54 -4.51
N LYS A 217 -20.75 5.26 -5.47
CA LYS A 217 -21.01 6.18 -6.60
C LYS A 217 -21.46 7.56 -6.12
N HIS A 218 -22.26 7.66 -5.05
CA HIS A 218 -22.70 8.96 -4.52
C HIS A 218 -21.50 9.80 -4.03
N TYR A 219 -20.60 9.25 -3.22
CA TYR A 219 -19.41 9.98 -2.76
C TYR A 219 -18.43 10.31 -3.90
N LEU A 220 -18.21 9.35 -4.81
CA LEU A 220 -17.36 9.53 -5.97
C LEU A 220 -17.89 10.62 -6.92
N SER A 221 -19.19 10.61 -7.23
CA SER A 221 -19.82 11.59 -8.13
C SER A 221 -19.93 12.98 -7.51
N LYS A 222 -20.21 13.06 -6.20
CA LYS A 222 -20.24 14.34 -5.45
C LYS A 222 -18.88 15.02 -5.46
N SER A 223 -17.78 14.26 -5.36
CA SER A 223 -16.42 14.79 -5.51
C SER A 223 -16.19 15.37 -6.91
N THR A 224 -16.53 14.63 -7.97
CA THR A 224 -16.41 15.13 -9.35
C THR A 224 -17.24 16.39 -9.59
N ALA A 225 -18.47 16.45 -9.06
CA ALA A 225 -19.34 17.62 -9.16
C ALA A 225 -18.80 18.83 -8.39
N ASN A 226 -18.24 18.61 -7.19
CA ASN A 226 -17.63 19.68 -6.40
C ASN A 226 -16.36 20.22 -7.07
N SER A 227 -15.49 19.35 -7.61
CA SER A 227 -14.33 19.79 -8.38
C SER A 227 -14.75 20.64 -9.59
N ALA A 228 -15.72 20.18 -10.39
CA ALA A 228 -16.22 20.93 -11.55
C ALA A 228 -16.75 22.34 -11.15
N LYS A 229 -17.45 22.42 -10.01
CA LYS A 229 -18.01 23.67 -9.50
C LYS A 229 -16.95 24.64 -8.95
N THR A 230 -15.89 24.12 -8.35
CA THR A 230 -14.73 24.93 -7.93
C THR A 230 -14.01 25.52 -9.13
N TYR A 231 -13.77 24.72 -10.18
CA TYR A 231 -13.18 25.21 -11.43
C TYR A 231 -14.02 26.32 -12.05
N GLU A 232 -15.34 26.15 -12.14
CA GLU A 232 -16.25 27.17 -12.70
C GLU A 232 -16.18 28.49 -11.91
N LEU A 233 -16.05 28.43 -10.58
CA LEU A 233 -15.96 29.61 -9.71
C LEU A 233 -14.62 30.33 -9.85
N GLU A 234 -13.51 29.58 -9.96
CA GLU A 234 -12.17 30.14 -10.14
C GLU A 234 -12.01 30.78 -11.52
N THR A 235 -12.49 30.14 -12.59
CA THR A 235 -12.50 30.74 -13.94
C THR A 235 -13.31 32.04 -13.97
N LYS A 236 -14.47 32.08 -13.30
CA LYS A 236 -15.26 33.31 -13.16
C LYS A 236 -14.52 34.40 -12.39
N THR A 237 -13.76 34.04 -11.36
CA THR A 237 -13.01 34.99 -10.52
C THR A 237 -11.79 35.57 -11.25
N GLU A 238 -11.03 34.74 -11.99
CA GLU A 238 -9.91 35.21 -12.82
C GLU A 238 -10.37 36.14 -13.96
N LEU A 239 -11.48 35.80 -14.63
CA LEU A 239 -12.05 36.65 -15.68
C LEU A 239 -12.56 37.99 -15.16
N LEU A 240 -13.06 38.03 -13.92
CA LEU A 240 -13.46 39.27 -13.26
C LEU A 240 -12.25 40.13 -12.90
N HIS A 241 -11.18 39.55 -12.35
CA HIS A 241 -9.94 40.27 -12.04
C HIS A 241 -9.25 40.84 -13.29
N GLN A 242 -9.19 40.08 -14.40
CA GLN A 242 -8.67 40.60 -15.68
C GLN A 242 -9.55 41.71 -16.28
N GLY A 243 -10.85 41.71 -15.98
CA GLY A 243 -11.78 42.77 -16.39
C GLY A 243 -11.59 44.06 -15.59
N GLU A 244 -11.27 43.95 -14.30
CA GLU A 244 -11.00 45.10 -13.42
C GLU A 244 -9.63 45.73 -13.68
N GLU A 245 -8.59 44.93 -13.96
CA GLU A 245 -7.25 45.47 -14.29
C GLU A 245 -7.22 46.25 -15.62
N ASN A 246 -8.08 45.92 -16.58
CA ASN A 246 -8.07 46.55 -17.90
C ASN A 246 -8.90 47.84 -18.02
N GLY A 247 -9.63 48.27 -16.99
CA GLY A 247 -10.21 49.62 -16.83
C GLY A 247 -11.21 50.16 -17.88
N ASP A 248 -11.30 49.56 -19.08
CA ASP A 248 -12.06 50.08 -20.22
C ASP A 248 -13.26 49.19 -20.59
N ALA A 249 -14.33 49.79 -21.10
CA ALA A 249 -15.56 49.12 -21.54
C ALA A 249 -15.35 47.99 -22.58
N ALA A 250 -14.20 47.95 -23.24
CA ALA A 250 -13.78 46.88 -24.13
C ALA A 250 -13.33 45.60 -23.38
N GLY A 251 -12.70 45.75 -22.20
CA GLY A 251 -12.27 44.65 -21.34
C GLY A 251 -13.45 43.87 -20.78
N GLN A 252 -14.49 44.58 -20.33
CA GLN A 252 -15.75 43.98 -19.87
C GLN A 252 -16.48 43.21 -20.98
N LYS A 253 -16.54 43.74 -22.21
CA LYS A 253 -17.15 43.02 -23.34
C LYS A 253 -16.38 41.76 -23.72
N LYS A 254 -15.04 41.80 -23.64
CA LYS A 254 -14.19 40.63 -23.91
C LYS A 254 -14.35 39.56 -22.83
N ALA A 255 -14.43 39.93 -21.56
CA ALA A 255 -14.72 39.01 -20.45
C ALA A 255 -16.10 38.35 -20.60
N VAL A 256 -17.13 39.12 -20.98
CA VAL A 256 -18.48 38.59 -21.24
C VAL A 256 -18.52 37.65 -22.46
N LEU A 257 -17.74 37.93 -23.50
CA LEU A 257 -17.63 37.05 -24.68
C LEU A 257 -16.93 35.73 -24.32
N LEU A 258 -15.83 35.79 -23.56
CA LEU A 258 -15.09 34.61 -23.10
C LEU A 258 -15.93 33.75 -22.12
N LEU A 259 -16.75 34.37 -21.26
CA LEU A 259 -17.72 33.66 -20.42
C LEU A 259 -18.74 32.90 -21.27
N LYS A 260 -19.22 33.52 -22.36
CA LYS A 260 -20.19 32.90 -23.28
C LYS A 260 -19.58 31.77 -24.11
N GLU A 261 -18.30 31.88 -24.47
CA GLU A 261 -17.54 30.82 -25.14
C GLU A 261 -17.18 29.67 -24.20
N ALA A 262 -16.87 29.95 -22.93
CA ALA A 262 -16.64 28.92 -21.90
C ALA A 262 -17.94 28.18 -21.51
N GLU A 263 -19.10 28.84 -21.57
CA GLU A 263 -20.41 28.18 -21.43
C GLU A 263 -20.81 27.36 -22.67
N ALA A 264 -20.28 27.69 -23.85
CA ALA A 264 -20.62 27.04 -25.13
C ALA A 264 -19.61 25.97 -25.59
N GLY A 265 -18.38 25.97 -25.05
CA GLY A 265 -17.32 25.02 -25.35
C GLY A 265 -16.85 24.30 -24.09
N GLY A 266 -16.89 22.96 -24.11
CA GLY A 266 -16.36 22.13 -23.01
C GLY A 266 -14.92 22.50 -22.70
N VAL A 267 -14.72 23.11 -21.53
CA VAL A 267 -13.44 23.66 -21.05
C VAL A 267 -12.39 22.56 -21.00
N GLY A 268 -11.26 22.81 -21.68
CA GLY A 268 -10.07 21.97 -21.59
C GLY A 268 -9.51 21.95 -20.17
N GLU A 269 -9.13 20.76 -19.73
CA GLU A 269 -8.58 20.47 -18.41
C GLU A 269 -7.22 21.15 -18.18
N GLU A 270 -7.18 22.39 -17.68
CA GLU A 270 -5.99 22.91 -16.99
C GLU A 270 -6.20 22.83 -15.47
N LYS A 271 -5.55 21.81 -14.90
CA LYS A 271 -5.63 21.39 -13.49
C LYS A 271 -4.81 22.37 -12.63
N GLN A 272 -5.43 23.39 -12.04
CA GLN A 272 -4.75 24.26 -11.07
C GLN A 272 -4.25 23.46 -9.87
N THR A 273 -2.93 23.45 -9.68
CA THR A 273 -2.26 22.70 -8.63
C THR A 273 -2.24 23.53 -7.34
N VAL A 274 -3.07 23.17 -6.36
CA VAL A 274 -2.89 23.67 -4.97
C VAL A 274 -1.43 23.43 -4.58
N SER A 275 -0.72 24.49 -4.18
CA SER A 275 0.72 24.39 -3.86
C SER A 275 0.96 23.34 -2.78
N VAL A 276 1.72 22.30 -3.13
CA VAL A 276 2.09 21.18 -2.24
C VAL A 276 2.71 21.69 -0.94
N CYS A 277 3.46 22.79 -1.01
CA CYS A 277 4.11 23.41 0.14
C CYS A 277 3.10 23.96 1.17
N THR A 278 1.99 24.53 0.70
CA THR A 278 0.91 25.03 1.55
C THR A 278 0.19 23.89 2.28
N VAL A 279 -0.07 22.79 1.57
CA VAL A 279 -0.66 21.59 2.17
C VAL A 279 0.29 20.98 3.20
N LEU A 280 1.56 20.81 2.84
CA LEU A 280 2.60 20.25 3.73
C LEU A 280 2.73 21.05 5.01
N ARG A 281 2.74 22.39 4.93
CA ARG A 281 2.76 23.27 6.11
C ARG A 281 1.56 23.05 7.03
N LYS A 282 0.38 22.76 6.46
CA LYS A 282 -0.86 22.55 7.23
C LYS A 282 -0.89 21.18 7.93
N ILE A 283 -0.27 20.16 7.36
CA ILE A 283 -0.29 18.78 7.89
C ILE A 283 1.02 18.37 8.58
N TRP A 284 2.00 19.27 8.68
CA TRP A 284 3.37 18.93 9.11
C TRP A 284 3.45 18.23 10.47
N VAL A 285 2.62 18.62 11.44
CA VAL A 285 2.58 17.98 12.76
C VAL A 285 2.16 16.51 12.65
N MET A 286 1.10 16.22 11.88
CA MET A 286 0.63 14.84 11.68
C MET A 286 1.65 14.01 10.89
N ALA A 287 2.26 14.59 9.85
CA ALA A 287 3.31 13.93 9.09
C ALA A 287 4.52 13.58 9.97
N LEU A 288 4.94 14.51 10.83
CA LEU A 288 6.03 14.30 11.77
C LEU A 288 5.70 13.19 12.78
N THR A 289 4.48 13.19 13.33
CA THR A 289 4.03 12.12 14.24
C THR A 289 4.13 10.75 13.57
N ILE A 290 3.63 10.60 12.34
CA ILE A 290 3.71 9.34 11.60
C ILE A 290 5.17 8.91 11.39
N VAL A 291 6.03 9.83 10.97
CA VAL A 291 7.47 9.53 10.76
C VAL A 291 8.14 9.08 12.05
N ILE A 292 7.86 9.73 13.17
CA ILE A 292 8.42 9.34 14.47
C ILE A 292 7.88 7.97 14.89
N THR A 293 6.57 7.74 14.78
CA THR A 293 5.96 6.45 15.12
C THR A 293 6.58 5.32 14.31
N PHE A 294 6.64 5.43 12.98
CA PHE A 294 7.26 4.41 12.13
C PHE A 294 8.77 4.29 12.37
N GLY A 295 9.47 5.40 12.64
CA GLY A 295 10.90 5.37 12.95
C GLY A 295 11.19 4.58 14.23
N VAL A 296 10.44 4.83 15.31
CA VAL A 296 10.55 4.06 16.55
C VAL A 296 10.15 2.61 16.32
N THR A 297 9.02 2.35 15.64
CA THR A 297 8.59 0.98 15.37
C THR A 297 9.63 0.20 14.55
N LEU A 298 10.14 0.74 13.45
CA LEU A 298 11.10 0.02 12.58
C LEU A 298 12.50 -0.12 13.20
N SER A 299 12.89 0.78 14.12
CA SER A 299 14.16 0.66 14.85
C SER A 299 14.12 -0.44 15.92
N VAL A 300 12.95 -0.66 16.53
CA VAL A 300 12.76 -1.69 17.56
C VAL A 300 12.34 -3.03 16.95
N PHE A 301 11.46 -3.01 15.96
CA PHE A 301 10.82 -4.17 15.36
C PHE A 301 11.17 -4.33 13.87
N PRO A 302 11.59 -5.52 13.39
CA PRO A 302 11.80 -6.76 14.14
C PRO A 302 13.22 -6.91 14.71
N ALA A 303 14.18 -6.07 14.31
CA ALA A 303 15.61 -6.32 14.52
C ALA A 303 16.02 -6.48 16.00
N ILE A 304 15.52 -5.62 16.89
CA ILE A 304 15.86 -5.68 18.32
C ILE A 304 15.00 -6.73 19.03
N THR A 305 13.70 -6.78 18.72
CA THR A 305 12.77 -7.73 19.35
C THR A 305 13.07 -9.19 19.01
N ALA A 306 13.61 -9.45 17.82
CA ALA A 306 14.05 -10.78 17.43
C ALA A 306 15.26 -11.26 18.26
N GLY A 307 16.05 -10.36 18.86
CA GLY A 307 17.18 -10.74 19.71
C GLY A 307 16.80 -11.24 21.11
N VAL A 308 15.52 -11.25 21.48
CA VAL A 308 15.06 -11.61 22.83
C VAL A 308 14.93 -13.13 22.97
N ALA A 309 15.79 -13.74 23.78
CA ALA A 309 15.72 -15.17 24.13
C ALA A 309 14.96 -15.40 25.45
N THR A 310 14.25 -16.52 25.56
CA THR A 310 13.56 -16.91 26.79
C THR A 310 14.56 -17.40 27.84
N SER A 311 14.44 -16.93 29.08
CA SER A 311 15.30 -17.35 30.20
C SER A 311 14.83 -18.64 30.90
N VAL A 312 13.87 -19.37 30.32
CA VAL A 312 13.30 -20.60 30.89
C VAL A 312 13.85 -21.79 30.11
N ASP A 313 14.75 -22.54 30.74
CA ASP A 313 15.26 -23.82 30.24
C ASP A 313 14.13 -24.88 30.31
N SER A 314 13.32 -24.96 29.26
CA SER A 314 12.50 -26.16 29.04
C SER A 314 12.68 -26.61 27.59
N GLU A 315 13.11 -27.86 27.43
CA GLU A 315 13.47 -28.51 26.15
C GLU A 315 12.32 -28.57 25.12
N GLY A 316 11.12 -28.10 25.46
CA GLY A 316 9.97 -28.01 24.55
C GLY A 316 9.63 -26.60 24.05
N TRP A 317 10.25 -25.54 24.60
CA TRP A 317 9.99 -24.14 24.24
C TRP A 317 11.15 -23.47 23.51
N SER A 318 12.20 -24.23 23.19
CA SER A 318 13.43 -23.71 22.60
C SER A 318 13.24 -23.27 21.14
N GLU A 319 13.61 -22.01 20.92
CA GLU A 319 13.98 -21.33 19.67
C GLU A 319 12.90 -21.01 18.63
N CYS A 320 11.88 -21.84 18.42
CA CYS A 320 10.98 -21.68 17.26
C CYS A 320 9.65 -20.96 17.55
N HIS A 321 9.04 -21.18 18.71
CA HIS A 321 7.68 -20.65 19.00
C HIS A 321 7.68 -19.19 19.48
N PHE A 322 8.64 -18.78 20.30
CA PHE A 322 8.66 -17.44 20.90
C PHE A 322 9.16 -16.34 19.93
N PHE A 323 10.11 -16.69 19.06
CA PHE A 323 10.77 -15.78 18.11
C PHE A 323 9.80 -15.14 17.08
N HIS A 324 8.69 -15.83 16.79
CA HIS A 324 7.70 -15.39 15.79
C HIS A 324 6.36 -14.91 16.39
N LEU A 325 6.10 -15.20 17.66
CA LEU A 325 4.89 -14.75 18.36
C LEU A 325 4.94 -13.27 18.78
N ILE A 326 6.09 -12.79 19.26
CA ILE A 326 6.25 -11.39 19.70
C ILE A 326 6.04 -10.37 18.56
N PRO A 327 6.64 -10.54 17.36
CA PRO A 327 6.37 -9.71 16.19
C PRO A 327 4.89 -9.51 15.88
N SER A 328 4.16 -10.62 15.97
CA SER A 328 2.80 -10.78 15.47
C SER A 328 1.77 -10.17 16.43
N PHE A 329 2.03 -10.28 17.74
CA PHE A 329 1.18 -9.66 18.76
C PHE A 329 1.45 -8.16 18.92
N SER A 330 2.68 -7.69 18.74
CA SER A 330 2.97 -6.24 18.76
C SER A 330 2.29 -5.49 17.60
N PHE A 331 2.18 -6.10 16.41
CA PHE A 331 1.48 -5.47 15.28
C PHE A 331 -0.03 -5.30 15.51
N VAL A 332 -0.64 -6.15 16.34
CA VAL A 332 -2.06 -6.08 16.73
C VAL A 332 -2.31 -5.08 17.86
N ILE A 333 -1.30 -4.78 18.68
CA ILE A 333 -1.42 -3.88 19.84
C ILE A 333 -1.14 -2.42 19.48
N TYR A 334 -0.34 -2.16 18.43
CA TYR A 334 0.11 -0.81 18.06
C TYR A 334 -0.65 -0.16 16.89
N HIS A 335 -1.74 -0.75 16.40
CA HIS A 335 -2.49 -0.26 15.23
C HIS A 335 -4.00 -0.20 15.46
#